data_AF-A0A3P9IHA6-F1
#
_entry.id   AF-A0A3P9IHA6-F1
#
_cell.length_a   1.000
_cell.length_b   1.000
_cell.length_c   1.000
_cell.angle_alpha   90.00
_cell.angle_beta   90.00
_cell.angle_gamma   90.00
#
_symmetry.space_group_name_H-M   'P 1'
#
loop_
_entity.id
_entity.type
_entity.pdbx_description
1 polymer ?
#
loop_
_entity_poly.entity_id
_entity_poly.type
_entity_poly.pdbx_seq_one_letter_code
_entity_poly.pdbx_strand_id
1 'polypeptide(L)'
;MAKKVLIVYAHQSSGSFNSAAKTAAVEVLTTLGCSVEVSDLYAMNFKATATAEDIKGDLKDAENFSYLDESKLAWEEGRLMDDITKEQSKVIEADFIIFQFPMYWFSVPAIMKGWIDRVLTNGFAFTQEKRYSQGIFKEKRAMLSFTTGSLESMFSATGINGDMNVTLWPLQNGILHYCGFQVLAPQIFWAPFSATPEARSCMLEGWHARLQGLLEEQPLSTQPRTLVWRWESTWESLCHLTTR
;
A
#
# COMPACT_ATOMS: atom_id res chain seq x y z
N MET A 1 -23.05 2.34 -10.28
CA MET A 1 -22.63 1.04 -9.75
C MET A 1 -22.12 1.26 -8.33
N ALA A 2 -22.26 0.29 -7.43
CA ALA A 2 -21.72 0.37 -6.07
C ALA A 2 -20.19 0.53 -6.12
N LYS A 3 -19.60 1.44 -5.32
CA LYS A 3 -18.14 1.56 -5.20
C LYS A 3 -17.58 0.25 -4.62
N LYS A 4 -16.49 -0.27 -5.18
CA LYS A 4 -15.79 -1.45 -4.68
C LYS A 4 -14.62 -1.04 -3.80
N VAL A 5 -14.54 -1.61 -2.60
CA VAL A 5 -13.46 -1.35 -1.65
C VAL A 5 -12.72 -2.64 -1.35
N LEU A 6 -11.39 -2.62 -1.50
CA LEU A 6 -10.51 -3.68 -1.04
C LEU A 6 -9.85 -3.26 0.27
N ILE A 7 -9.94 -4.10 1.30
CA ILE A 7 -9.19 -3.94 2.55
C ILE A 7 -8.08 -4.99 2.58
N VAL A 8 -6.83 -4.56 2.46
CA VAL A 8 -5.66 -5.43 2.67
C VAL A 8 -5.29 -5.36 4.14
N TYR A 9 -5.49 -6.48 4.86
CA TYR A 9 -5.40 -6.55 6.32
C TYR A 9 -4.25 -7.44 6.77
N ALA A 10 -3.41 -6.93 7.67
CA ALA A 10 -2.24 -7.66 8.18
C ALA A 10 -2.18 -7.67 9.71
N HIS A 11 -2.99 -8.51 10.35
CA HIS A 11 -2.81 -8.86 11.76
C HIS A 11 -3.35 -10.26 12.07
N GLN A 12 -2.67 -11.02 12.92
CA GLN A 12 -3.01 -12.43 13.18
C GLN A 12 -4.20 -12.63 14.13
N SER A 13 -4.31 -11.77 15.15
CA SER A 13 -5.34 -11.92 16.19
C SER A 13 -6.66 -11.25 15.79
N SER A 14 -7.74 -12.02 15.78
CA SER A 14 -9.12 -11.55 15.60
C SER A 14 -9.61 -10.65 16.75
N GLY A 15 -9.03 -10.78 17.95
CA GLY A 15 -9.30 -9.93 19.11
C GLY A 15 -8.47 -8.64 19.17
N SER A 16 -7.66 -8.37 18.14
CA SER A 16 -6.83 -7.17 18.10
C SER A 16 -7.62 -5.89 17.80
N PHE A 17 -7.06 -4.74 18.21
CA PHE A 17 -7.59 -3.44 17.81
C PHE A 17 -7.60 -3.26 16.28
N ASN A 18 -6.59 -3.78 15.58
CA ASN A 18 -6.57 -3.77 14.12
C ASN A 18 -7.74 -4.57 13.51
N SER A 19 -8.10 -5.71 14.11
CA SER A 19 -9.29 -6.47 13.70
C SER A 19 -10.56 -5.65 13.89
N ALA A 20 -10.72 -4.99 15.04
CA ALA A 20 -11.86 -4.11 15.30
C ALA A 20 -11.95 -2.94 14.31
N ALA A 21 -10.83 -2.28 14.00
CA ALA A 21 -10.79 -1.18 13.02
C ALA A 21 -11.15 -1.64 11.60
N LYS A 22 -10.67 -2.82 11.17
CA LYS A 22 -11.08 -3.45 9.91
C LYS A 22 -12.58 -3.78 9.92
N THR A 23 -13.10 -4.37 10.99
CA THR A 23 -14.53 -4.72 11.10
C THR A 23 -15.41 -3.47 11.00
N ALA A 24 -15.07 -2.40 11.71
CA ALA A 24 -15.76 -1.11 11.61
C ALA A 24 -15.76 -0.57 10.17
N ALA A 25 -14.62 -0.67 9.45
CA ALA A 25 -14.54 -0.26 8.05
C ALA A 25 -15.46 -1.09 7.14
N VAL A 26 -15.49 -2.41 7.31
CA VAL A 26 -16.39 -3.30 6.56
C VAL A 26 -17.85 -2.92 6.82
N GLU A 27 -18.24 -2.79 8.07
CA GLU A 27 -19.63 -2.50 8.47
C GLU A 27 -20.12 -1.15 7.92
N VAL A 28 -19.35 -0.08 8.12
CA VAL A 28 -19.75 1.25 7.66
C VAL A 28 -19.80 1.32 6.15
N LEU A 29 -18.75 0.87 5.45
CA LEU A 29 -18.71 0.98 3.99
C LEU A 29 -19.77 0.12 3.32
N THR A 30 -20.07 -1.06 3.88
CA THR A 30 -21.20 -1.89 3.41
C THR A 30 -22.53 -1.16 3.61
N THR A 31 -22.72 -0.50 4.76
CA THR A 31 -23.93 0.30 5.05
C THR A 31 -24.08 1.48 4.09
N LEU A 32 -22.96 2.07 3.64
CA LEU A 32 -22.93 3.11 2.61
C LEU A 32 -23.15 2.56 1.18
N GLY A 33 -23.43 1.27 1.03
CA GLY A 33 -23.70 0.63 -0.24
C GLY A 33 -22.45 0.26 -1.06
N CYS A 34 -21.27 0.22 -0.43
CA CYS A 34 -20.06 -0.29 -1.07
C CYS A 34 -20.04 -1.83 -1.07
N SER A 35 -19.44 -2.41 -2.11
CA SER A 35 -19.04 -3.83 -2.08
C SER A 35 -17.66 -3.89 -1.44
N VAL A 36 -17.54 -4.49 -0.26
CA VAL A 36 -16.27 -4.57 0.48
C VAL A 36 -15.71 -5.98 0.40
N GLU A 37 -14.46 -6.09 -0.06
CA GLU A 37 -13.69 -7.33 -0.06
C GLU A 37 -12.47 -7.19 0.86
N VAL A 38 -12.11 -8.28 1.53
CA VAL A 38 -11.00 -8.29 2.49
C VAL A 38 -9.97 -9.34 2.08
N SER A 39 -8.71 -8.90 1.96
CA SER A 39 -7.55 -9.77 1.89
C SER A 39 -6.90 -9.83 3.27
N ASP A 40 -7.35 -10.78 4.09
CA ASP A 40 -6.73 -11.09 5.39
C ASP A 40 -5.48 -11.95 5.16
N LEU A 41 -4.33 -11.28 5.11
CA LEU A 41 -3.08 -11.90 4.69
C LEU A 41 -2.66 -13.06 5.59
N TYR A 42 -2.96 -12.98 6.88
CA TYR A 42 -2.64 -14.06 7.82
C TYR A 42 -3.63 -15.21 7.71
N ALA A 43 -4.93 -14.94 7.60
CA ALA A 43 -5.92 -16.01 7.38
C ALA A 43 -5.70 -16.74 6.04
N MET A 44 -5.19 -16.03 5.02
CA MET A 44 -4.83 -16.58 3.72
C MET A 44 -3.51 -17.36 3.72
N ASN A 45 -2.72 -17.31 4.81
CA ASN A 45 -1.33 -17.77 4.82
C ASN A 45 -0.52 -17.21 3.64
N PHE A 46 -0.68 -15.91 3.37
CA PHE A 46 -0.10 -15.28 2.19
C PHE A 46 1.43 -15.41 2.18
N LYS A 47 1.99 -15.97 1.10
CA LYS A 47 3.43 -16.07 0.91
C LYS A 47 4.02 -14.67 0.73
N ALA A 48 4.89 -14.25 1.64
CA ALA A 48 5.46 -12.91 1.63
C ALA A 48 6.70 -12.75 0.73
N THR A 49 7.39 -13.84 0.41
CA THR A 49 8.67 -13.79 -0.32
C THR A 49 8.44 -13.75 -1.83
N ALA A 50 8.97 -12.72 -2.48
CA ALA A 50 9.04 -12.63 -3.93
C ALA A 50 10.18 -13.53 -4.45
N THR A 51 9.84 -14.62 -5.15
CA THR A 51 10.82 -15.60 -5.66
C THR A 51 10.41 -16.14 -7.02
N ALA A 52 11.31 -16.89 -7.69
CA ALA A 52 11.02 -17.56 -8.96
C ALA A 52 9.76 -18.46 -8.92
N GLU A 53 9.38 -18.97 -7.75
CA GLU A 53 8.16 -19.78 -7.56
C GLU A 53 6.86 -18.99 -7.81
N ASP A 54 6.92 -17.66 -7.95
CA ASP A 54 5.77 -16.83 -8.31
C ASP A 54 5.39 -16.95 -9.79
N ILE A 55 6.19 -17.68 -10.57
CA ILE A 55 6.08 -17.85 -12.01
C ILE A 55 5.85 -19.32 -12.34
N LYS A 56 4.81 -19.59 -13.12
CA LYS A 56 4.49 -20.90 -13.67
C LYS A 56 5.33 -21.16 -14.92
N GLY A 57 5.82 -22.39 -15.03
CA GLY A 57 6.61 -22.85 -16.17
C GLY A 57 8.06 -22.36 -16.11
N ASP A 58 8.73 -22.38 -17.26
CA ASP A 58 10.14 -22.06 -17.35
C ASP A 58 10.38 -20.55 -17.25
N LEU A 59 11.51 -20.19 -16.62
CA LEU A 59 12.05 -18.83 -16.59
C LEU A 59 12.78 -18.55 -17.90
N LYS A 60 12.80 -17.29 -18.32
CA LYS A 60 13.55 -16.87 -19.52
C LYS A 60 15.06 -16.99 -19.30
N ASP A 61 15.55 -16.60 -18.13
CA ASP A 61 16.96 -16.68 -17.73
C ASP A 61 17.06 -17.13 -16.27
N ALA A 62 17.02 -18.45 -16.06
CA ALA A 62 17.14 -19.04 -14.73
C ALA A 62 18.53 -18.85 -14.10
N GLU A 63 19.58 -18.72 -14.93
CA GLU A 63 20.95 -18.54 -14.45
C GLU A 63 21.17 -17.11 -13.90
N ASN A 64 20.53 -16.11 -14.50
CA ASN A 64 20.61 -14.70 -14.11
C ASN A 64 19.24 -14.12 -13.76
N PHE A 65 18.54 -14.78 -12.84
CA PHE A 65 17.17 -14.43 -12.47
C PHE A 65 17.01 -12.97 -12.03
N SER A 66 16.20 -12.21 -12.78
CA SER A 66 15.73 -10.86 -12.44
C SER A 66 14.24 -10.90 -12.15
N TYR A 67 13.84 -10.77 -10.87
CA TYR A 67 12.42 -10.80 -10.51
C TYR A 67 11.62 -9.73 -11.25
N LEU A 68 12.19 -8.54 -11.45
CA LEU A 68 11.51 -7.43 -12.13
C LEU A 68 11.15 -7.78 -13.59
N ASP A 69 12.06 -8.42 -14.32
CA ASP A 69 11.88 -8.74 -15.73
C ASP A 69 11.04 -10.00 -15.92
N GLU A 70 11.33 -11.04 -15.13
CA GLU A 70 10.63 -12.32 -15.20
C GLU A 70 9.17 -12.20 -14.74
N SER A 71 8.88 -11.46 -13.66
CA SER A 71 7.51 -11.24 -13.20
C SER A 71 6.69 -10.39 -14.18
N LYS A 72 7.33 -9.45 -14.89
CA LYS A 72 6.69 -8.68 -15.96
C LYS A 72 6.32 -9.58 -17.13
N LEU A 73 7.25 -10.40 -17.62
CA LEU A 73 6.99 -11.33 -18.71
C LEU A 73 5.90 -12.34 -18.31
N ALA A 74 5.98 -12.88 -17.10
CA ALA A 74 4.97 -13.78 -16.57
C ALA A 74 3.59 -13.12 -16.47
N TRP A 75 3.51 -11.83 -16.15
CA TRP A 75 2.26 -11.09 -16.17
C TRP A 75 1.69 -10.95 -17.60
N GLU A 76 2.53 -10.56 -18.57
CA GLU A 76 2.15 -10.42 -19.99
C GLU A 76 1.64 -11.74 -20.59
N GLU A 77 2.20 -12.86 -20.17
CA GLU A 77 1.88 -14.20 -20.66
C GLU A 77 0.85 -14.96 -19.80
N GLY A 78 0.35 -14.36 -18.72
CA GLY A 78 -0.63 -15.00 -17.82
C GLY A 78 -0.07 -16.18 -17.01
N ARG A 79 1.23 -16.17 -16.72
CA ARG A 79 1.96 -17.23 -16.01
C ARG A 79 2.25 -16.93 -14.54
N LEU A 80 1.76 -15.84 -13.98
CA LEU A 80 1.87 -15.61 -12.53
C LEU A 80 1.08 -16.66 -11.73
N MET A 81 1.54 -16.92 -10.50
CA MET A 81 0.84 -17.80 -9.56
C MET A 81 -0.58 -17.31 -9.22
N ASP A 82 -1.45 -18.27 -8.88
CA ASP A 82 -2.89 -18.02 -8.70
C ASP A 82 -3.18 -17.09 -7.52
N ASP A 83 -2.38 -17.16 -6.45
CA ASP A 83 -2.52 -16.26 -5.31
C ASP A 83 -2.25 -14.81 -5.72
N ILE A 84 -1.25 -14.55 -6.56
CA ILE A 84 -0.95 -13.22 -7.09
C ILE A 84 -2.07 -12.73 -8.00
N THR A 85 -2.47 -13.52 -9.00
CA THR A 85 -3.49 -13.10 -9.99
C THR A 85 -4.87 -12.87 -9.36
N LYS A 86 -5.22 -13.63 -8.31
CA LYS A 86 -6.44 -13.38 -7.51
C LYS A 86 -6.38 -12.01 -6.84
N GLU A 87 -5.26 -11.66 -6.20
CA GLU A 87 -5.11 -10.34 -5.56
C GLU A 87 -5.08 -9.20 -6.58
N GLN A 88 -4.43 -9.40 -7.73
CA GLN A 88 -4.46 -8.43 -8.84
C GLN A 88 -5.89 -8.20 -9.35
N SER A 89 -6.72 -9.24 -9.41
CA SER A 89 -8.13 -9.11 -9.80
C SER A 89 -8.90 -8.22 -8.81
N LYS A 90 -8.70 -8.39 -7.51
CA LYS A 90 -9.30 -7.52 -6.49
C LYS A 90 -8.86 -6.07 -6.64
N VAL A 91 -7.57 -5.84 -6.92
CA VAL A 91 -7.03 -4.49 -7.18
C VAL A 91 -7.65 -3.86 -8.44
N ILE A 92 -7.83 -4.63 -9.51
CA ILE A 92 -8.50 -4.18 -10.75
C ILE A 92 -9.94 -3.77 -10.44
N GLU A 93 -10.65 -4.55 -9.65
CA GLU A 93 -12.05 -4.31 -9.32
C GLU A 93 -12.25 -3.16 -8.33
N ALA A 94 -11.32 -2.94 -7.40
CA ALA A 94 -11.46 -1.93 -6.35
C ALA A 94 -11.35 -0.49 -6.88
N ASP A 95 -12.28 0.37 -6.50
CA ASP A 95 -12.17 1.82 -6.68
C ASP A 95 -11.30 2.44 -5.58
N PHE A 96 -11.24 1.79 -4.42
CA PHE A 96 -10.52 2.25 -3.25
C PHE A 96 -9.88 1.10 -2.47
N ILE A 97 -8.62 1.27 -2.08
CA ILE A 97 -7.86 0.29 -1.30
C ILE A 97 -7.48 0.87 0.07
N ILE A 98 -7.81 0.14 1.14
CA ILE A 98 -7.42 0.46 2.52
C ILE A 98 -6.41 -0.58 3.00
N PHE A 99 -5.24 -0.13 3.44
CA PHE A 99 -4.24 -1.00 4.07
C PHE A 99 -4.39 -0.90 5.58
N GLN A 100 -4.87 -1.96 6.24
CA GLN A 100 -5.03 -2.02 7.70
C GLN A 100 -3.92 -2.85 8.36
N PHE A 101 -3.11 -2.24 9.21
CA PHE A 101 -1.96 -2.93 9.84
C PHE A 101 -1.47 -2.30 11.15
N PRO A 102 -0.78 -3.05 12.03
CA PRO A 102 0.08 -2.46 13.03
C PRO A 102 1.38 -1.96 12.41
N MET A 103 1.83 -0.75 12.76
CA MET A 103 3.15 -0.26 12.36
C MET A 103 4.23 -1.12 13.02
N TYR A 104 5.05 -1.80 12.21
CA TYR A 104 6.22 -2.56 12.63
C TYR A 104 7.47 -1.91 12.07
N TRP A 105 8.43 -1.57 12.94
CA TRP A 105 9.69 -0.94 12.55
C TRP A 105 9.51 0.25 11.59
N PHE A 106 8.61 1.18 11.96
CA PHE A 106 8.32 2.39 11.16
C PHE A 106 7.79 2.10 9.75
N SER A 107 7.23 0.91 9.52
CA SER A 107 6.72 0.47 8.23
C SER A 107 5.54 -0.51 8.41
N VAL A 108 5.12 -1.11 7.30
CA VAL A 108 4.12 -2.19 7.26
C VAL A 108 4.72 -3.52 7.76
N PRO A 109 3.91 -4.46 8.27
CA PRO A 109 4.37 -5.82 8.58
C PRO A 109 4.96 -6.50 7.34
N ALA A 110 5.93 -7.39 7.54
CA ALA A 110 6.62 -8.09 6.45
C ALA A 110 5.65 -8.80 5.48
N ILE A 111 4.56 -9.40 5.99
CA ILE A 111 3.55 -10.05 5.14
C ILE A 111 2.83 -9.07 4.20
N MET A 112 2.58 -7.84 4.66
CA MET A 112 1.98 -6.78 3.84
C MET A 112 2.99 -6.21 2.85
N LYS A 113 4.26 -6.06 3.26
CA LYS A 113 5.33 -5.71 2.32
C LYS A 113 5.49 -6.76 1.22
N GLY A 114 5.40 -8.04 1.59
CA GLY A 114 5.40 -9.16 0.64
C GLY A 114 4.21 -9.14 -0.31
N TRP A 115 3.02 -8.80 0.18
CA TRP A 115 1.85 -8.58 -0.69
C TRP A 115 2.10 -7.45 -1.69
N ILE A 116 2.68 -6.33 -1.23
CA ILE A 116 3.06 -5.22 -2.11
C ILE A 116 4.05 -5.70 -3.18
N ASP A 117 5.10 -6.43 -2.78
CA ASP A 117 6.17 -6.87 -3.68
C ASP A 117 5.72 -7.88 -4.74
N ARG A 118 4.82 -8.80 -4.36
CA ARG A 118 4.36 -9.88 -5.25
C ARG A 118 3.15 -9.48 -6.09
N VAL A 119 2.28 -8.60 -5.59
CA VAL A 119 1.03 -8.23 -6.29
C VAL A 119 1.23 -7.02 -7.19
N LEU A 120 1.98 -6.01 -6.75
CA LEU A 120 2.19 -4.76 -7.52
C LEU A 120 3.35 -4.89 -8.52
N THR A 121 3.28 -5.89 -9.40
CA THR A 121 4.33 -6.21 -10.37
C THR A 121 4.46 -5.13 -11.47
N ASN A 122 5.64 -5.11 -12.10
CA ASN A 122 5.88 -4.31 -13.30
C ASN A 122 4.99 -4.80 -14.45
N GLY A 123 4.45 -3.87 -15.25
CA GLY A 123 3.41 -4.13 -16.24
C GLY A 123 2.00 -3.98 -15.65
N PHE A 124 1.77 -4.54 -14.46
CA PHE A 124 0.47 -4.48 -13.78
C PHE A 124 0.23 -3.17 -13.02
N ALA A 125 1.11 -2.82 -12.08
CA ALA A 125 0.93 -1.69 -11.17
C ALA A 125 1.69 -0.42 -11.59
N PHE A 126 2.77 -0.60 -12.35
CA PHE A 126 3.56 0.49 -12.92
C PHE A 126 4.29 0.06 -14.19
N THR A 127 4.74 1.03 -14.99
CA THR A 127 5.75 0.83 -16.04
C THR A 127 6.83 1.93 -15.92
N GLN A 128 7.79 2.01 -16.83
CA GLN A 128 8.72 3.15 -16.87
C GLN A 128 8.00 4.48 -17.22
N GLU A 129 7.03 4.39 -18.12
CA GLU A 129 6.26 5.52 -18.65
C GLU A 129 5.12 5.93 -17.72
N LYS A 130 4.47 4.95 -17.08
CA LYS A 130 3.28 5.14 -16.23
C LYS A 130 3.64 5.03 -14.75
N ARG A 131 3.98 6.17 -14.15
CA ARG A 131 4.31 6.34 -12.71
C ARG A 131 3.73 7.64 -12.15
N TYR A 132 3.60 7.71 -10.84
CA TYR A 132 3.15 8.92 -10.12
C TYR A 132 1.80 9.41 -10.67
N SER A 133 1.59 10.71 -10.85
CA SER A 133 0.38 11.28 -11.49
C SER A 133 -0.06 10.65 -12.83
N GLN A 134 0.82 9.93 -13.54
CA GLN A 134 0.50 9.20 -14.78
C GLN A 134 0.49 7.67 -14.60
N GLY A 135 0.49 7.20 -13.35
CA GLY A 135 0.48 5.79 -12.98
C GLY A 135 -0.77 5.07 -13.45
N ILE A 136 -0.69 3.74 -13.42
CA ILE A 136 -1.76 2.86 -13.92
C ILE A 136 -3.03 3.03 -13.07
N PHE A 137 -2.88 3.28 -11.77
CA PHE A 137 -3.99 3.38 -10.82
C PHE A 137 -4.45 4.82 -10.53
N LYS A 138 -4.24 5.77 -11.46
CA LYS A 138 -4.57 7.20 -11.29
C LYS A 138 -6.04 7.55 -11.00
N GLU A 139 -6.96 6.66 -11.36
CA GLU A 139 -8.39 6.81 -11.08
C GLU A 139 -8.82 6.11 -9.79
N LYS A 140 -7.90 5.39 -9.13
CA LYS A 140 -8.17 4.65 -7.89
C LYS A 140 -7.66 5.45 -6.69
N ARG A 141 -8.32 5.27 -5.55
CA ARG A 141 -7.94 5.88 -4.28
C ARG A 141 -7.22 4.86 -3.39
N ALA A 142 -6.37 5.33 -2.48
CA ALA A 142 -5.73 4.46 -1.49
C ALA A 142 -5.49 5.18 -0.15
N MET A 143 -5.51 4.43 0.95
CA MET A 143 -5.26 4.94 2.29
C MET A 143 -4.52 3.93 3.17
N LEU A 144 -3.66 4.44 4.04
CA LEU A 144 -3.07 3.67 5.15
C LEU A 144 -3.93 3.87 6.40
N SER A 145 -4.35 2.79 7.04
CA SER A 145 -5.03 2.77 8.34
C SER A 145 -4.22 1.91 9.30
N PHE A 146 -3.62 2.50 10.33
CA PHE A 146 -2.67 1.74 11.15
C PHE A 146 -2.63 2.16 12.61
N THR A 147 -2.19 1.22 13.45
CA THR A 147 -1.95 1.45 14.87
C THR A 147 -0.46 1.64 15.14
N THR A 148 -0.11 2.54 16.05
CA THR A 148 1.27 2.70 16.53
C THR A 148 1.44 2.12 17.94
N GLY A 149 2.68 1.85 18.33
CA GLY A 149 3.04 1.62 19.75
C GLY A 149 3.30 2.91 20.53
N SER A 150 3.51 4.04 19.84
CA SER A 150 3.91 5.32 20.43
C SER A 150 2.79 6.35 20.38
N LEU A 151 2.83 7.29 21.31
CA LEU A 151 1.93 8.45 21.35
C LEU A 151 2.20 9.39 20.16
N GLU A 152 1.19 10.15 19.77
CA GLU A 152 1.28 11.16 18.71
C GLU A 152 2.40 12.18 18.94
N SER A 153 2.58 12.63 20.19
CA SER A 153 3.60 13.63 20.54
C SER A 153 5.02 13.19 20.22
N MET A 154 5.29 11.88 20.20
CA MET A 154 6.60 11.31 19.87
C MET A 154 6.93 11.44 18.37
N PHE A 155 5.91 11.67 17.53
CA PHE A 155 6.03 11.82 16.08
C PHE A 155 5.84 13.27 15.58
N SER A 156 6.01 14.24 16.49
CA SER A 156 6.07 15.65 16.12
C SER A 156 7.42 16.00 15.45
N ALA A 157 7.52 17.20 14.87
CA ALA A 157 8.77 17.69 14.26
C ALA A 157 9.97 17.70 15.24
N THR A 158 9.71 17.76 16.55
CA THR A 158 10.73 17.69 17.62
C THR A 158 10.61 16.41 18.45
N GLY A 159 9.75 15.48 18.05
CA GLY A 159 9.53 14.22 18.74
C GLY A 159 10.68 13.25 18.53
N ILE A 160 10.89 12.35 19.50
CA ILE A 160 12.01 11.40 19.46
C ILE A 160 11.98 10.44 18.26
N ASN A 161 10.79 10.16 17.73
CA ASN A 161 10.61 9.31 16.55
C ASN A 161 10.68 10.10 15.22
N GLY A 162 10.76 11.43 15.28
CA GLY A 162 10.72 12.31 14.11
C GLY A 162 9.32 12.49 13.53
N ASP A 163 9.20 13.38 12.54
CA ASP A 163 7.93 13.72 11.89
C ASP A 163 7.32 12.49 11.18
N MET A 164 6.07 12.14 11.52
CA MET A 164 5.31 11.05 10.88
C MET A 164 5.26 11.17 9.35
N ASN A 165 5.24 12.39 8.80
CA ASN A 165 5.21 12.59 7.35
C ASN A 165 6.46 12.02 6.66
N VAL A 166 7.62 12.10 7.31
CA VAL A 166 8.87 11.51 6.79
C VAL A 166 8.78 9.99 6.83
N THR A 167 8.24 9.43 7.91
CA THR A 167 8.04 7.98 8.06
C THR A 167 7.09 7.41 7.00
N LEU A 168 6.01 8.13 6.67
CA LEU A 168 4.99 7.65 5.74
C LEU A 168 5.33 7.89 4.26
N TRP A 169 6.26 8.80 3.97
CA TRP A 169 6.63 9.16 2.59
C TRP A 169 7.01 7.96 1.71
N PRO A 170 7.84 6.99 2.14
CA PRO A 170 8.16 5.82 1.32
C PRO A 170 6.94 4.97 0.95
N LEU A 171 5.94 4.89 1.83
CA LEU A 171 4.72 4.12 1.58
C LEU A 171 3.74 4.91 0.70
N GLN A 172 3.42 6.13 1.11
CA GLN A 172 2.43 6.96 0.42
C GLN A 172 2.92 7.43 -0.94
N ASN A 173 4.15 7.95 -1.02
CA ASN A 173 4.71 8.42 -2.29
C ASN A 173 5.40 7.30 -3.07
N GLY A 174 6.28 6.54 -2.41
CA GLY A 174 7.14 5.55 -3.05
C GLY A 174 6.44 4.28 -3.54
N ILE A 175 5.28 3.93 -2.96
CA ILE A 175 4.50 2.75 -3.35
C ILE A 175 3.16 3.18 -3.95
N LEU A 176 2.31 3.85 -3.17
CA LEU A 176 0.94 4.13 -3.59
C LEU A 176 0.88 5.16 -4.72
N HIS A 177 1.43 6.36 -4.50
CA HIS A 177 1.44 7.39 -5.53
C HIS A 177 2.27 6.96 -6.74
N TYR A 178 3.39 6.27 -6.54
CA TYR A 178 4.19 5.70 -7.63
C TYR A 178 3.37 4.84 -8.60
N CYS A 179 2.46 3.99 -8.09
CA CYS A 179 1.54 3.20 -8.93
C CYS A 179 0.38 4.03 -9.52
N GLY A 180 0.18 5.25 -9.03
CA GLY A 180 -0.79 6.22 -9.54
C GLY A 180 -1.87 6.60 -8.55
N PHE A 181 -2.02 5.91 -7.43
CA PHE A 181 -3.15 6.13 -6.53
C PHE A 181 -3.30 7.60 -6.10
N GLN A 182 -4.55 8.03 -5.99
CA GLN A 182 -4.94 9.22 -5.23
C GLN A 182 -4.89 8.86 -3.74
N VAL A 183 -3.84 9.29 -3.06
CA VAL A 183 -3.57 8.89 -1.67
C VAL A 183 -4.29 9.81 -0.70
N LEU A 184 -5.14 9.27 0.17
CA LEU A 184 -5.82 10.03 1.23
C LEU A 184 -4.91 10.20 2.45
N ALA A 185 -5.28 11.12 3.35
CA ALA A 185 -4.63 11.23 4.65
C ALA A 185 -4.71 9.89 5.39
N PRO A 186 -3.66 9.49 6.14
CA PRO A 186 -3.69 8.22 6.85
C PRO A 186 -4.71 8.24 8.00
N GLN A 187 -5.22 7.09 8.39
CA GLN A 187 -5.90 6.91 9.67
C GLN A 187 -4.89 6.34 10.67
N ILE A 188 -4.55 7.12 11.70
CA ILE A 188 -3.55 6.71 12.70
C ILE A 188 -4.24 6.52 14.05
N PHE A 189 -4.09 5.33 14.61
CA PHE A 189 -4.52 5.01 15.97
C PHE A 189 -3.30 5.02 16.89
N TRP A 190 -3.16 6.08 17.68
CA TRP A 190 -2.00 6.32 18.52
C TRP A 190 -2.03 5.49 19.80
N ALA A 191 -1.09 4.56 19.95
CA ALA A 191 -0.86 3.73 21.15
C ALA A 191 -2.12 3.05 21.76
N PRO A 192 -2.98 2.36 20.98
CA PRO A 192 -4.21 1.74 21.51
C PRO A 192 -3.96 0.66 22.57
N PHE A 193 -2.77 0.04 22.57
CA PHE A 193 -2.36 -0.94 23.59
C PHE A 193 -2.30 -0.33 24.99
N SER A 194 -1.79 0.90 25.11
CA SER A 194 -1.63 1.60 26.39
C SER A 194 -2.86 2.43 26.76
N ALA A 195 -3.88 2.48 25.89
CA ALA A 195 -5.09 3.27 26.09
C ALA A 195 -6.11 2.56 26.99
N THR A 196 -6.99 3.33 27.63
CA THR A 196 -8.13 2.77 28.38
C THR A 196 -9.18 2.18 27.42
N PRO A 197 -10.09 1.31 27.90
CA PRO A 197 -11.20 0.82 27.08
C PRO A 197 -12.05 1.95 26.46
N GLU A 198 -12.28 3.03 27.20
CA GLU A 198 -13.06 4.19 26.76
C GLU A 198 -12.31 4.92 25.64
N ALA A 199 -11.01 5.16 25.81
CA ALA A 199 -10.18 5.79 24.78
C ALA A 199 -10.12 4.95 23.49
N ARG A 200 -10.02 3.61 23.60
CA ARG A 200 -10.11 2.70 22.45
C ARG A 200 -11.48 2.79 21.76
N SER A 201 -12.55 2.94 22.53
CA SER A 201 -13.90 3.10 21.98
C SER A 201 -14.02 4.42 21.23
N CYS A 202 -13.55 5.54 21.81
CA CYS A 202 -13.50 6.84 21.13
C CYS A 202 -12.69 6.80 19.83
N MET A 203 -11.58 6.06 19.79
CA MET A 203 -10.80 5.87 18.56
C MET A 203 -11.62 5.19 17.45
N LEU A 204 -12.37 4.15 17.79
CA LEU A 204 -13.24 3.43 16.83
C LEU A 204 -14.45 4.28 16.42
N GLU A 205 -15.02 5.08 17.33
CA GLU A 205 -16.09 6.03 17.03
C GLU A 205 -15.62 7.12 16.05
N GLY A 206 -14.42 7.68 16.27
CA GLY A 206 -13.81 8.64 15.35
C GLY A 206 -13.56 8.02 13.97
N TRP A 207 -13.14 6.75 13.93
CA TRP A 207 -12.99 6.02 12.68
C TRP A 207 -14.34 5.80 11.96
N HIS A 208 -15.37 5.40 12.70
CA HIS A 208 -16.75 5.31 12.21
C HIS A 208 -17.21 6.62 11.59
N ALA A 209 -16.99 7.75 12.29
CA ALA A 209 -17.39 9.06 11.82
C ALA A 209 -16.67 9.47 10.52
N ARG A 210 -15.36 9.24 10.44
CA ARG A 210 -14.59 9.52 9.21
C ARG A 210 -15.05 8.67 8.04
N LEU A 211 -15.32 7.38 8.26
CA LEU A 211 -15.79 6.45 7.23
C LEU A 211 -17.07 6.92 6.53
N GLN A 212 -17.96 7.64 7.22
CA GLN A 212 -19.19 8.20 6.64
C GLN A 212 -18.94 9.15 5.46
N GLY A 213 -17.84 9.91 5.50
CA GLY A 213 -17.47 10.89 4.47
C GLY A 213 -16.28 10.49 3.60
N LEU A 214 -15.68 9.32 3.86
CA LEU A 214 -14.39 8.92 3.30
C LEU A 214 -14.38 8.86 1.76
N LEU A 215 -15.52 8.49 1.16
CA LEU A 215 -15.67 8.35 -0.29
C LEU A 215 -15.57 9.68 -1.07
N GLU A 216 -15.69 10.82 -0.37
CA GLU A 216 -15.65 12.17 -0.93
C GLU A 216 -14.45 13.01 -0.41
N GLU A 217 -13.63 12.43 0.48
CA GLU A 217 -12.45 13.10 1.04
C GLU A 217 -11.44 13.52 -0.05
N GLN A 218 -10.84 14.70 0.07
CA GLN A 218 -9.82 15.11 -0.90
C GLN A 218 -8.50 14.37 -0.65
N PRO A 219 -7.80 13.90 -1.70
CA PRO A 219 -6.50 13.27 -1.54
C PRO A 219 -5.44 14.29 -1.08
N LEU A 220 -4.34 13.78 -0.53
CA LEU A 220 -3.16 14.58 -0.21
C LEU A 220 -2.62 15.27 -1.47
N SER A 221 -2.16 16.50 -1.30
CA SER A 221 -1.48 17.23 -2.37
C SER A 221 -0.16 16.52 -2.72
N THR A 222 0.00 16.17 -3.98
CA THR A 222 1.24 15.57 -4.52
C THR A 222 1.84 16.53 -5.54
N GLN A 223 3.18 16.66 -5.53
CA GLN A 223 3.88 17.49 -6.52
C GLN A 223 3.77 16.85 -7.91
N PRO A 224 3.38 17.59 -8.97
CA PRO A 224 3.28 17.03 -10.32
C PRO A 224 4.64 16.54 -10.85
N ARG A 225 4.64 15.41 -11.57
CA ARG A 225 5.86 14.80 -12.19
C ARG A 225 6.63 15.78 -13.09
N THR A 226 5.97 16.80 -13.63
CA THR A 226 6.55 17.77 -14.58
C THR A 226 7.72 18.58 -14.02
N LEU A 227 7.95 18.59 -12.70
CA LEU A 227 9.03 19.36 -12.07
C LEU A 227 10.35 18.59 -11.88
N VAL A 228 10.36 17.25 -12.00
CA VAL A 228 11.50 16.43 -11.53
C VAL A 228 12.53 16.12 -12.64
N TRP A 229 12.21 16.27 -13.92
CA TRP A 229 13.10 15.87 -15.03
C TRP A 229 13.86 17.02 -15.71
N ARG A 230 14.58 17.84 -14.91
CA ARG A 230 15.61 18.75 -15.46
C ARG A 230 17.05 18.30 -15.16
N TRP A 231 17.24 17.09 -14.61
CA TRP A 231 18.54 16.63 -14.11
C TRP A 231 19.11 15.37 -14.80
N GLU A 232 18.44 14.82 -15.83
CA GLU A 232 18.86 13.57 -16.47
C GLU A 232 19.90 13.74 -17.60
N SER A 233 20.64 14.86 -17.63
CA SER A 233 21.67 15.13 -18.66
C SER A 233 23.10 15.25 -18.12
N THR A 234 23.38 14.78 -16.90
CA THR A 234 24.71 14.99 -16.27
C THR A 234 25.47 13.71 -15.92
N TRP A 235 24.85 12.54 -15.91
CA TRP A 235 25.57 11.29 -15.59
C TRP A 235 26.36 10.70 -16.76
N GLU A 236 25.86 10.74 -17.99
CA GLU A 236 26.63 10.30 -19.17
C GLU A 236 27.88 11.18 -19.41
N SER A 237 27.83 12.44 -18.97
CA SER A 237 28.92 13.41 -19.11
C SER A 237 30.11 13.16 -18.15
N LEU A 238 29.92 12.37 -17.09
CA LEU A 238 30.97 12.12 -16.08
C LEU A 238 31.79 10.84 -16.35
N CYS A 239 31.29 9.92 -17.18
CA CYS A 239 32.02 8.69 -17.54
C CYS A 239 33.00 8.89 -18.71
N HIS A 240 32.95 10.01 -19.43
CA HIS A 240 33.85 10.29 -20.56
C HIS A 240 35.10 11.11 -20.22
N LEU A 241 35.35 11.42 -18.94
CA LEU A 241 36.47 12.26 -18.51
C LEU A 241 37.63 11.53 -17.80
N THR A 242 37.66 10.19 -17.78
CA THR A 242 38.76 9.41 -17.15
C THR A 242 39.54 8.51 -18.11
N THR A 243 39.44 8.71 -19.42
CA THR A 243 40.40 8.16 -20.39
C THR A 243 40.94 9.26 -21.28
N ARG A 244 41.97 9.96 -20.78
CA ARG A 244 43.06 10.56 -21.56
C ARG A 244 44.22 10.93 -20.66
#